data_AF-A0A137Q4P6-F1
#
_entry.id   AF-A0A137Q4P6-F1
#
_cell.length_a   1.000
_cell.length_b   1.000
_cell.length_c   1.000
_cell.angle_alpha   90.00
_cell.angle_beta   90.00
_cell.angle_gamma   90.00
#
_symmetry.space_group_name_H-M   'P 1'
#
loop_
_entity.id
_entity.type
_entity.pdbx_description
1 polymer ?
#
loop_
_entity_poly.entity_id
_entity_poly.type
_entity_poly.pdbx_seq_one_letter_code
_entity_poly.pdbx_strand_id
1 'polypeptide(L)'
;SQYVPQFASIAAVLYPLTSKKYDVKFSEWTARHIATFERIKKIMTSQKCLTTIDHDNSGNNQIFIIYNTSNISTGAVLSYGKT
;
A
#
# COMPACT_ATOMS: atom_id res chain seq x y z
N SER A 1 9.01 -1.54 -8.90
CA SER A 1 8.09 -0.57 -8.28
C SER A 1 7.10 -0.05 -9.31
N GLN A 2 6.19 -0.89 -9.81
CA GLN A 2 5.45 -0.62 -11.05
C GLN A 2 4.06 0.02 -10.83
N TYR A 3 3.49 -0.08 -9.63
CA TYR A 3 2.08 0.30 -9.38
C TYR A 3 1.87 1.53 -8.52
N VAL A 4 2.91 2.12 -7.93
CA VAL A 4 2.78 3.30 -7.05
C VAL A 4 3.74 4.40 -7.48
N PRO A 5 3.24 5.48 -8.12
CA PRO A 5 4.09 6.53 -8.66
C PRO A 5 4.79 7.29 -7.52
N GLN A 6 6.12 7.45 -7.66
CA GLN A 6 6.97 8.26 -6.76
C GLN A 6 6.93 7.85 -5.28
N PHE A 7 6.59 6.59 -4.99
CA PHE A 7 6.44 6.10 -3.62
C PHE A 7 7.69 6.33 -2.77
N ALA A 8 8.88 6.03 -3.30
CA ALA A 8 10.14 6.20 -2.58
C ALA A 8 10.36 7.65 -2.11
N SER A 9 10.09 8.63 -2.98
CA SER A 9 10.23 10.05 -2.65
C SER A 9 9.21 10.51 -1.61
N ILE A 10 7.98 10.00 -1.66
CA ILE A 10 6.92 10.35 -0.70
C ILE A 10 7.21 9.70 0.66
N ALA A 11 7.58 8.42 0.67
CA ALA A 11 7.85 7.66 1.89
C ALA A 11 9.18 8.01 2.57
N ALA A 12 10.07 8.76 1.91
CA ALA A 12 11.36 9.18 2.46
C ALA A 12 11.23 9.90 3.81
N VAL A 13 10.12 10.61 4.05
CA VAL A 13 9.85 11.31 5.32
C VAL A 13 9.53 10.33 6.45
N LEU A 14 8.97 9.15 6.13
CA LEU A 14 8.63 8.12 7.12
C LEU A 14 9.78 7.15 7.39
N TYR A 15 10.68 6.96 6.42
CA TYR A 15 11.77 5.99 6.51
C TYR A 15 12.67 6.14 7.76
N PRO A 16 13.06 7.35 8.22
CA PRO A 16 13.86 7.48 9.43
C PRO A 16 13.17 6.93 10.68
N LEU A 17 11.84 6.91 10.73
CA LEU A 17 11.04 6.44 11.87
C LEU A 17 11.14 4.93 12.08
N THR A 18 11.54 4.18 11.07
CA THR A 18 11.75 2.71 11.16
C THR A 18 13.18 2.35 11.52
N SER A 19 14.03 3.33 11.87
CA SER A 19 15.41 3.08 12.24
C SER A 19 15.50 2.52 13.66
N LYS A 20 16.48 1.64 13.91
CA LYS A 20 16.75 1.03 15.23
C LYS A 20 16.90 2.04 16.38
N LYS A 21 17.22 3.30 16.06
CA LYS A 21 17.30 4.39 17.05
C LYS A 21 15.96 4.66 17.73
N TYR A 22 14.85 4.37 17.07
CA TYR A 22 13.50 4.60 17.56
C TYR A 22 12.82 3.36 18.15
N ASP A 23 13.50 2.20 18.15
CA ASP A 23 12.98 0.95 18.76
C ASP A 23 12.89 1.06 20.29
N VAL A 24 13.80 1.83 20.91
CA VAL A 24 13.86 2.04 22.36
C VAL A 24 13.01 3.23 22.80
N LYS A 25 12.97 4.29 21.97
CA LYS A 25 12.19 5.50 22.22
C LYS A 25 11.76 6.10 20.89
N PHE A 26 10.47 5.96 20.56
CA PHE A 26 9.91 6.54 19.35
C PHE A 26 10.02 8.07 19.37
N SER A 27 10.42 8.67 18.25
CA SER A 27 10.28 10.13 18.08
C SER A 27 8.82 10.53 17.98
N GLU A 28 8.53 11.81 18.04
CA GLU A 28 7.16 12.30 17.86
C GLU A 28 6.57 11.98 16.46
N TRP A 29 5.29 11.58 16.44
CA TRP A 29 4.51 11.48 15.21
C TRP A 29 3.96 12.86 14.82
N THR A 30 4.79 13.64 14.12
CA THR A 30 4.47 15.01 13.73
C THR A 30 3.35 15.11 12.69
N ALA A 31 2.78 16.31 12.55
CA ALA A 31 1.82 16.64 11.48
C ALA A 31 2.35 16.34 10.07
N ARG A 32 3.67 16.45 9.86
CA ARG A 32 4.31 16.11 8.58
C ARG A 32 4.24 14.61 8.29
N HIS A 33 4.41 13.77 9.30
CA HIS A 33 4.27 12.31 9.18
C HIS A 33 2.83 11.93 8.85
N ILE A 34 1.85 12.52 9.55
CA ILE A 34 0.41 12.34 9.28
C ILE A 34 0.10 12.69 7.82
N ALA A 35 0.45 13.90 7.38
CA ALA A 35 0.15 14.36 6.03
C ALA A 35 0.79 13.48 4.96
N THR A 36 2.01 12.99 5.21
CA THR A 36 2.70 12.06 4.31
C THR A 36 1.98 10.71 4.25
N PHE A 37 1.57 10.17 5.38
CA PHE A 37 0.86 8.90 5.45
C PHE A 37 -0.51 8.95 4.76
N GLU A 38 -1.27 10.03 4.98
CA GLU A 38 -2.55 10.25 4.29
C GLU A 38 -2.38 10.43 2.78
N ARG A 39 -1.31 11.10 2.35
CA ARG A 39 -0.97 11.20 0.93
C ARG A 39 -0.69 9.83 0.31
N ILE A 40 0.02 8.95 1.02
CA ILE A 40 0.28 7.58 0.57
C ILE A 40 -1.05 6.82 0.41
N LYS A 41 -1.93 6.87 1.41
CA LYS A 41 -3.26 6.22 1.33
C LYS A 41 -4.02 6.68 0.09
N LYS A 42 -4.11 8.00 -0.12
CA LYS A 42 -4.81 8.59 -1.27
C LYS A 42 -4.26 8.13 -2.62
N ILE A 43 -2.95 7.91 -2.71
CA ILE A 43 -2.32 7.37 -3.94
C ILE A 43 -2.71 5.90 -4.12
N MET A 44 -2.62 5.08 -3.07
CA MET A 44 -2.96 3.65 -3.14
C MET A 44 -4.42 3.42 -3.54
N THR A 45 -5.33 4.29 -3.10
CA THR A 45 -6.75 4.21 -3.44
C THR A 45 -7.11 4.90 -4.76
N SER A 46 -6.12 5.43 -5.49
CA SER A 46 -6.38 6.09 -6.77
C SER A 46 -6.51 5.08 -7.92
N GLN A 47 -7.19 5.46 -8.99
CA GLN A 47 -7.31 4.67 -10.23
C GLN A 47 -5.97 4.36 -10.90
N LYS A 48 -4.87 5.05 -10.51
CA LYS A 48 -3.53 4.73 -11.00
C LYS A 48 -2.94 3.47 -10.37
N CYS A 49 -3.45 3.08 -9.20
CA CYS A 49 -2.97 1.94 -8.43
C CYS A 49 -3.99 0.78 -8.40
N LEU A 50 -5.26 1.06 -8.72
CA LEU A 50 -6.35 0.08 -8.74
C LEU A 50 -6.77 -0.24 -10.17
N THR A 51 -6.88 -1.53 -10.49
CA THR A 51 -7.35 -2.02 -11.78
C THR A 51 -8.86 -2.17 -11.76
N THR A 52 -9.56 -1.65 -12.77
CA THR A 52 -10.98 -1.94 -12.97
C THR A 52 -11.12 -3.32 -13.59
N ILE A 53 -12.00 -4.16 -13.02
CA ILE A 53 -12.26 -5.51 -13.51
C ILE A 53 -13.45 -5.43 -14.46
N ASP A 54 -13.18 -5.71 -15.74
CA ASP A 54 -14.23 -5.93 -16.72
C ASP A 54 -14.58 -7.42 -16.73
N HIS A 55 -15.76 -7.74 -16.20
CA HIS A 55 -16.25 -9.12 -16.12
C HIS A 55 -16.78 -9.63 -17.47
N ASP A 56 -17.19 -8.74 -18.36
CA ASP A 56 -17.76 -9.08 -19.67
C ASP A 56 -16.65 -9.31 -20.71
N ASN A 57 -15.47 -8.71 -20.50
CA ASN A 57 -14.32 -8.83 -21.40
C ASN A 57 -13.01 -9.07 -20.63
N SER A 58 -12.96 -10.18 -19.89
CA SER A 58 -11.82 -10.50 -19.04
C SER A 58 -10.57 -11.01 -19.78
N GLY A 59 -10.72 -11.43 -21.04
CA GLY A 59 -9.63 -11.97 -21.86
C GLY A 59 -8.90 -13.12 -21.15
N ASN A 60 -7.56 -13.04 -21.10
CA ASN A 60 -6.71 -14.00 -20.40
C ASN A 60 -6.38 -13.60 -18.95
N ASN A 61 -7.04 -12.57 -18.41
CA ASN A 61 -6.79 -12.14 -17.03
C ASN A 61 -7.51 -13.08 -16.05
N GLN A 62 -6.88 -13.31 -14.91
CA GLN A 62 -7.41 -14.11 -13.81
C GLN A 62 -7.51 -13.24 -12.55
N ILE A 63 -8.41 -13.64 -11.65
CA ILE A 63 -8.53 -13.07 -10.32
C ILE A 63 -7.69 -13.91 -9.37
N PHE A 64 -6.81 -13.26 -8.62
CA PHE A 64 -6.02 -13.89 -7.57
C PHE A 64 -6.39 -13.28 -6.23
N ILE A 65 -6.53 -14.13 -5.20
CA ILE A 65 -6.77 -13.69 -3.84
C ILE A 65 -5.57 -14.09 -2.99
N ILE A 66 -4.93 -13.10 -2.39
CA ILE A 66 -3.88 -13.29 -1.39
C ILE A 66 -4.50 -12.93 -0.05
N TYR A 67 -4.51 -13.85 0.90
CA TYR A 67 -5.04 -13.61 2.24
C TYR A 67 -3.99 -13.92 3.30
N ASN A 68 -4.10 -13.24 4.43
CA ASN A 68 -3.30 -13.49 5.61
C ASN A 68 -4.19 -13.39 6.86
N THR A 69 -4.08 -14.36 7.75
CA THR A 69 -4.88 -14.45 8.97
C THR A 69 -3.98 -14.38 10.19
N SER A 70 -4.40 -13.59 11.17
CA SER A 70 -3.77 -13.47 12.49
C SER A 70 -4.69 -14.05 13.56
N ASN A 71 -4.22 -14.11 14.81
CA ASN A 71 -5.04 -14.52 15.96
C ASN A 71 -6.24 -13.60 16.23
N ILE A 72 -6.31 -12.43 15.59
CA ILE A 72 -7.33 -11.40 15.85
C ILE A 72 -8.22 -11.18 14.62
N SER A 73 -7.65 -11.23 13.42
CA SER A 73 -8.38 -10.85 12.19
C SER A 73 -7.74 -11.44 10.93
N THR A 74 -8.52 -11.43 9.85
CA THR A 74 -8.11 -11.80 8.49
C THR A 74 -8.07 -10.56 7.60
N GLY A 75 -7.01 -10.44 6.81
CA GLY A 75 -6.89 -9.45 5.73
C GLY A 75 -6.70 -10.14 4.38
N ALA A 76 -7.17 -9.53 3.30
CA ALA A 76 -7.00 -10.06 1.95
C ALA A 76 -6.78 -8.94 0.93
N VAL A 77 -6.10 -9.28 -0.17
CA VAL A 77 -5.90 -8.44 -1.35
C VAL A 77 -6.34 -9.25 -2.57
N LEU A 78 -7.21 -8.65 -3.37
CA LEU A 78 -7.62 -9.17 -4.67
C LEU A 78 -6.78 -8.48 -5.75
N SER A 79 -6.12 -9.27 -6.59
CA SER A 79 -5.42 -8.78 -7.78
C SER A 79 -6.00 -9.37 -9.05
N TYR A 80 -5.83 -8.65 -10.16
CA TYR A 80 -6.39 -9.01 -11.46
C TYR A 80 -5.35 -8.78 -12.54
N GLY A 81 -5.04 -9.82 -13.32
CA GLY A 81 -4.00 -9.77 -14.35
C GLY A 81 -3.71 -11.13 -14.95
N LYS A 82 -2.73 -11.19 -15.86
CA LYS A 82 -2.27 -12.43 -16.49
C LYS A 82 -1.31 -13.18 -15.57
N THR A 83 -1.14 -14.48 -15.80
CA THR A 83 -0.16 -15.35 -15.14
C THR A 83 1.27 -15.05 -15.61
#